data_AF-A0A6N7TMT0-F1
#
_entry.id   AF-A0A6N7TMT0-F1
#
_cell.length_a   1.000
_cell.length_b   1.000
_cell.length_c   1.000
_cell.angle_alpha   90.00
_cell.angle_beta   90.00
_cell.angle_gamma   90.00
#
_symmetry.space_group_name_H-M   'P 1'
#
loop_
_entity.id
_entity.type
_entity.pdbx_description
1 polymer ?
#
loop_
_entity_poly.entity_id
_entity_poly.type
_entity_poly.pdbx_seq_one_letter_code
_entity_poly.pdbx_strand_id
1 'polypeptide(L)'
;MENNLIYTTRSRQDLDDIWDYISFDLQNLPSAERILNRIMDAAEQLKLFPESGALLSSVAPLDHELYLDERFLVSGKYLIFYHAFRNDIYIDRVLYGGRDYLRVLFRDALQEE
;
A
#
# COMPACT_ATOMS: atom_id res chain seq x y z
N MET A 1 -5.65 -5.07 -21.95
CA MET A 1 -6.81 -4.83 -21.07
C MET A 1 -6.24 -4.21 -19.81
N GLU A 2 -6.87 -3.16 -19.31
CA GLU A 2 -6.43 -2.48 -18.10
C GLU A 2 -7.15 -3.10 -16.89
N ASN A 3 -6.41 -3.34 -15.79
CA ASN A 3 -7.02 -3.81 -14.55
C ASN A 3 -7.75 -2.67 -13.83
N ASN A 4 -8.74 -2.99 -13.00
CA ASN A 4 -9.36 -2.00 -12.13
C ASN A 4 -8.52 -1.83 -10.85
N LEU A 5 -8.47 -0.61 -10.32
CA LEU A 5 -7.80 -0.32 -9.05
C LEU A 5 -8.84 -0.17 -7.95
N ILE A 6 -8.73 -0.94 -6.87
CA ILE A 6 -9.66 -0.97 -5.75
C ILE A 6 -8.89 -0.68 -4.46
N TYR A 7 -9.23 0.43 -3.81
CA TYR A 7 -8.69 0.74 -2.48
C TYR A 7 -9.58 0.16 -1.39
N THR A 8 -9.01 -0.73 -0.57
CA THR A 8 -9.65 -1.25 0.64
C THR A 8 -9.95 -0.11 1.64
N THR A 9 -10.82 -0.36 2.61
CA THR A 9 -11.09 0.62 3.67
C THR A 9 -9.82 0.97 4.45
N ARG A 10 -8.94 -0.01 4.69
CA ARG A 10 -7.68 0.20 5.42
C ARG A 10 -6.69 1.05 4.62
N SER A 11 -6.53 0.84 3.32
CA SER A 11 -5.63 1.69 2.51
C SER A 11 -6.13 3.11 2.35
N ARG A 12 -7.45 3.33 2.29
CA ARG A 12 -8.03 4.69 2.32
C ARG A 12 -7.73 5.38 3.64
N GLN A 13 -7.94 4.69 4.76
CA GLN A 13 -7.59 5.23 6.08
C GLN A 13 -6.09 5.53 6.19
N ASP A 14 -5.22 4.65 5.68
CA ASP A 14 -3.78 4.90 5.66
C ASP A 14 -3.44 6.18 4.87
N LEU A 15 -4.09 6.42 3.72
CA LEU A 15 -3.89 7.64 2.91
C LEU A 15 -4.38 8.90 3.64
N ASP A 16 -5.52 8.82 4.30
CA ASP A 16 -6.07 9.91 5.12
C ASP A 16 -5.13 10.23 6.29
N ASP A 17 -4.65 9.20 7.00
CA ASP A 17 -3.69 9.35 8.11
C ASP A 17 -2.37 9.98 7.64
N ILE A 18 -1.87 9.61 6.45
CA ILE A 18 -0.68 10.21 5.84
C ILE A 18 -0.93 11.68 5.53
N TRP A 19 -2.09 12.01 4.95
CA TRP A 19 -2.46 13.39 4.65
C TRP A 19 -2.53 14.23 5.92
N ASP A 20 -3.25 13.76 6.93
CA ASP A 20 -3.48 14.48 8.18
C ASP A 20 -2.16 14.74 8.92
N TYR A 21 -1.32 13.70 9.06
CA TYR A 21 -0.02 13.82 9.69
C TYR A 21 0.87 14.87 8.99
N ILE A 22 0.93 14.85 7.65
CA ILE A 22 1.83 15.77 6.93
C ILE A 22 1.24 17.19 6.87
N SER A 23 -0.06 17.30 6.65
CA SER A 23 -0.73 18.59 6.45
C SER A 23 -0.97 19.35 7.77
N PHE A 24 -1.39 18.64 8.83
CA PHE A 24 -1.72 19.26 10.12
C PHE A 24 -0.59 19.16 11.13
N ASP A 25 -0.04 17.96 11.37
CA ASP A 25 0.98 17.79 12.44
C ASP A 25 2.33 18.39 12.02
N LEU A 26 2.74 18.15 10.76
CA LEU A 26 3.97 18.73 10.19
C LEU A 26 3.74 20.10 9.52
N GLN A 27 2.50 20.57 9.46
CA GLN A 27 2.10 21.85 8.85
C GLN A 27 2.63 22.05 7.43
N ASN A 28 2.63 20.99 6.61
CA ASN A 28 3.25 20.99 5.29
C ASN A 28 2.31 20.45 4.21
N LEU A 29 1.23 21.18 3.97
CA LEU A 29 0.22 20.85 2.94
C LEU A 29 0.82 20.57 1.54
N PRO A 30 1.78 21.36 1.00
CA PRO A 30 2.36 21.07 -0.31
C PRO A 30 3.10 19.72 -0.35
N SER A 31 3.68 19.29 0.76
CA SER A 31 4.30 17.97 0.85
C SER A 31 3.28 16.85 0.92
N ALA A 32 2.14 17.07 1.60
CA ALA A 32 1.05 16.11 1.65
C ALA A 32 0.51 15.82 0.23
N GLU A 33 0.18 16.87 -0.52
CA GLU A 33 -0.28 16.76 -1.90
C GLU A 33 0.73 16.02 -2.79
N ARG A 34 2.00 16.43 -2.75
CA ARG A 34 3.04 15.82 -3.57
C ARG A 34 3.25 14.33 -3.23
N ILE A 35 3.18 13.97 -1.96
CA ILE A 35 3.38 12.59 -1.51
C ILE A 35 2.18 11.73 -1.90
N LEU A 36 0.95 12.17 -1.67
CA LEU A 36 -0.25 11.44 -2.06
C LEU A 36 -0.31 11.25 -3.58
N ASN A 37 -0.07 12.31 -4.36
CA ASN A 37 -0.05 12.20 -5.82
C ASN A 37 0.98 11.17 -6.29
N ARG A 38 2.19 11.15 -5.71
CA ARG A 38 3.21 10.16 -6.04
C ARG A 38 2.78 8.72 -5.70
N ILE A 39 2.04 8.53 -4.62
CA ILE A 39 1.51 7.21 -4.23
C ILE A 39 0.43 6.78 -5.22
N MET A 40 -0.52 7.66 -5.53
CA MET A 40 -1.62 7.37 -6.47
C MET A 40 -1.11 7.12 -7.89
N ASP A 41 -0.15 7.92 -8.38
CA ASP A 41 0.47 7.76 -9.69
C ASP A 41 1.16 6.38 -9.79
N ALA A 42 1.85 5.95 -8.73
CA ALA A 42 2.50 4.64 -8.68
C ALA A 42 1.48 3.49 -8.66
N ALA A 43 0.36 3.64 -7.94
CA ALA A 43 -0.71 2.67 -7.92
C ALA A 43 -1.42 2.57 -9.28
N GLU A 44 -1.61 3.68 -9.99
CA GLU A 44 -2.25 3.68 -11.32
C GLU A 44 -1.42 2.89 -12.35
N GLN A 45 -0.09 2.87 -12.23
CA GLN A 45 0.77 2.04 -13.10
C GLN A 45 0.48 0.54 -12.95
N LEU A 46 -0.03 0.08 -11.80
CA LEU A 46 -0.36 -1.33 -11.57
C LEU A 46 -1.47 -1.82 -12.49
N LYS A 47 -2.32 -0.93 -12.99
CA LYS A 47 -3.38 -1.30 -13.93
C LYS A 47 -2.83 -1.86 -15.24
N LEU A 48 -1.63 -1.42 -15.64
CA LEU A 48 -0.87 -1.91 -16.79
C LEU A 48 0.15 -2.98 -16.41
N PHE A 49 0.79 -2.85 -15.24
CA PHE A 49 1.89 -3.70 -14.80
C PHE A 49 1.64 -4.27 -13.40
N PRO A 50 0.65 -5.18 -13.24
CA PRO A 50 0.26 -5.70 -11.94
C PRO A 50 1.36 -6.54 -11.26
N GLU A 51 2.31 -7.05 -12.03
CA GLU A 51 3.45 -7.85 -11.54
C GLU A 51 4.69 -7.00 -11.18
N SER A 52 4.62 -5.66 -11.31
CA SER A 52 5.80 -4.78 -11.14
C SER A 52 6.29 -4.64 -9.70
N GLY A 53 5.44 -4.92 -8.71
CA GLY A 53 5.81 -4.99 -7.30
C GLY A 53 6.57 -6.26 -6.95
N ALA A 54 7.50 -6.12 -6.00
CA ALA A 54 8.20 -7.27 -5.43
C ALA A 54 7.25 -8.07 -4.55
N LEU A 55 7.36 -9.41 -4.58
CA LEU A 55 6.62 -10.28 -3.67
C LEU A 55 7.06 -10.01 -2.23
N LEU A 56 6.10 -9.93 -1.30
CA LEU A 56 6.37 -9.74 0.12
C LEU A 56 7.20 -10.90 0.68
N SER A 57 6.97 -12.13 0.20
CA SER A 57 7.74 -13.32 0.53
C SER A 57 9.24 -13.23 0.23
N SER A 58 9.66 -12.29 -0.62
CA SER A 58 11.09 -12.06 -0.92
C SER A 58 11.84 -11.37 0.22
N VAL A 59 11.13 -10.71 1.14
CA VAL A 59 11.74 -9.94 2.24
C VAL A 59 11.31 -10.40 3.63
N ALA A 60 10.24 -11.20 3.73
CA ALA A 60 9.78 -11.78 4.98
C ALA A 60 9.27 -13.22 4.73
N PRO A 61 9.63 -14.20 5.58
CA PRO A 61 8.97 -15.50 5.53
C PRO A 61 7.47 -15.30 5.82
N LEU A 62 6.63 -15.83 4.93
CA LEU A 62 5.19 -15.76 5.05
C LEU A 62 4.69 -17.11 5.54
N ASP A 63 4.25 -17.15 6.79
CA ASP A 63 3.72 -18.34 7.43
C ASP A 63 2.21 -18.48 7.16
N HIS A 64 1.62 -17.48 6.50
CA HIS A 64 0.19 -17.31 6.35
C HIS A 64 -0.19 -17.30 4.86
N GLU A 65 -1.10 -18.20 4.46
CA GLU A 65 -1.54 -18.35 3.07
C GLU A 65 -2.15 -17.07 2.48
N LEU A 66 -2.69 -16.21 3.34
CA LEU A 66 -3.31 -14.93 2.97
C LEU A 66 -2.38 -13.98 2.21
N TYR A 67 -1.06 -14.08 2.42
CA TYR A 67 -0.09 -13.13 1.86
C TYR A 67 0.77 -13.72 0.73
N LEU A 68 0.50 -14.93 0.27
CA LEU A 68 1.37 -15.63 -0.69
C LEU A 68 1.61 -14.83 -1.99
N ASP A 69 0.57 -14.15 -2.48
CA ASP A 69 0.61 -13.31 -3.67
C ASP A 69 0.71 -11.81 -3.35
N GLU A 70 0.90 -11.46 -2.07
CA GLU A 70 1.05 -10.07 -1.63
C GLU A 70 2.32 -9.47 -2.23
N ARG A 71 2.18 -8.29 -2.81
CA ARG A 71 3.26 -7.54 -3.46
C ARG A 71 3.39 -6.17 -2.85
N PHE A 72 4.54 -5.55 -3.05
CA PHE A 72 4.73 -4.17 -2.66
C PHE A 72 5.53 -3.35 -3.65
N LEU A 73 5.19 -2.06 -3.73
CA LEU A 73 5.94 -1.03 -4.43
C LEU A 73 6.50 0.00 -3.45
N VAL A 74 7.70 0.51 -3.75
CA VAL A 74 8.29 1.62 -3.01
C VAL A 74 7.92 2.95 -3.68
N SER A 75 7.17 3.80 -2.99
CA SER A 75 6.89 5.19 -3.40
C SER A 75 7.49 6.19 -2.42
N GLY A 76 8.73 6.59 -2.69
CA GLY A 76 9.47 7.49 -1.80
C GLY A 76 9.75 6.80 -0.46
N LYS A 77 9.16 7.32 0.63
CA LYS A 77 9.27 6.72 1.97
C LYS A 77 8.12 5.77 2.33
N TYR A 78 7.18 5.57 1.41
CA TYR A 78 5.99 4.75 1.63
C TYR A 78 6.06 3.46 0.82
N LEU A 79 5.45 2.42 1.35
CA LEU A 79 5.26 1.12 0.74
C LEU A 79 3.78 0.96 0.41
N ILE A 80 3.48 0.60 -0.83
CA ILE A 80 2.13 0.31 -1.30
C ILE A 80 2.03 -1.21 -1.37
N PHE A 81 1.25 -1.81 -0.47
CA PHE A 81 0.97 -3.25 -0.42
C PHE A 81 -0.30 -3.53 -1.21
N TYR A 82 -0.23 -4.54 -2.06
CA TYR A 82 -1.31 -4.88 -2.96
C TYR A 82 -1.26 -6.35 -3.40
N HIS A 83 -2.40 -6.87 -3.81
CA HIS A 83 -2.47 -8.12 -4.57
C HIS A 83 -3.33 -7.96 -5.84
N ALA A 84 -3.04 -8.80 -6.83
CA ALA A 84 -3.81 -8.86 -8.07
C ALA A 84 -4.75 -10.06 -8.02
N PHE A 85 -6.05 -9.86 -8.25
CA PHE A 85 -7.01 -10.93 -8.35
C PHE A 85 -7.89 -10.75 -9.58
N ARG A 86 -7.80 -11.72 -10.51
CA ARG A 86 -8.46 -11.67 -11.83
C ARG A 86 -8.06 -10.42 -12.62
N ASN A 87 -8.94 -9.43 -12.71
CA ASN A 87 -8.75 -8.20 -13.48
C ASN A 87 -8.79 -6.96 -12.56
N ASP A 88 -8.63 -7.18 -11.26
CA ASP A 88 -8.67 -6.15 -10.23
C ASP A 88 -7.36 -6.17 -9.43
N ILE A 89 -6.90 -4.98 -9.06
CA ILE A 89 -5.75 -4.73 -8.21
C ILE A 89 -6.27 -4.11 -6.92
N TYR A 90 -6.07 -4.83 -5.83
CA TYR A 90 -6.49 -4.38 -4.51
C TYR A 90 -5.32 -3.70 -3.83
N ILE A 91 -5.44 -2.40 -3.55
CA ILE A 91 -4.49 -1.71 -2.68
C ILE A 91 -4.89 -2.01 -1.25
N ASP A 92 -4.16 -2.92 -0.63
CA ASP A 92 -4.46 -3.43 0.70
C ASP A 92 -4.05 -2.44 1.77
N ARG A 93 -2.83 -1.89 1.68
CA ARG A 93 -2.25 -0.97 2.66
C ARG A 93 -1.27 0.03 2.04
N VAL A 94 -1.13 1.20 2.68
CA VAL A 94 -0.10 2.20 2.32
C VAL A 94 0.66 2.60 3.59
N LEU A 95 1.89 2.11 3.77
CA LEU A 95 2.58 2.24 5.05
C LEU A 95 3.90 3.00 4.93
N TYR A 96 4.24 3.78 5.95
CA TYR A 96 5.57 4.39 6.04
C TYR A 96 6.64 3.31 6.20
N GLY A 97 7.57 3.21 5.24
CA GLY A 97 8.60 2.16 5.21
C GLY A 97 9.66 2.30 6.30
N GLY A 98 9.73 3.44 6.99
CA GLY A 98 10.64 3.65 8.12
C GLY A 98 10.12 3.11 9.45
N ARG A 99 8.90 2.52 9.50
CA ARG A 99 8.37 1.82 10.69
C ARG A 99 8.43 0.31 10.47
N ASP A 100 8.22 -0.45 11.55
CA ASP A 100 8.02 -1.91 11.46
C ASP A 100 6.67 -2.21 10.77
N TYR A 101 6.67 -2.15 9.44
CA TYR A 101 5.48 -2.30 8.61
C TYR A 101 4.96 -3.74 8.60
N LEU A 102 5.84 -4.74 8.78
CA LEU A 102 5.45 -6.15 8.88
C LEU A 102 4.56 -6.36 10.10
N ARG A 103 4.94 -5.79 11.25
CA ARG A 103 4.09 -5.86 12.45
C ARG A 103 2.72 -5.22 12.24
N VAL A 104 2.64 -4.13 11.46
CA VAL A 104 1.35 -3.46 11.17
C VAL A 104 0.51 -4.32 10.22
N LEU A 105 1.09 -4.86 9.15
CA LEU A 105 0.42 -5.77 8.22
C LEU A 105 -0.18 -6.97 8.95
N PHE A 106 0.64 -7.69 9.72
CA PHE A 106 0.21 -8.92 10.39
C PHE A 106 -0.71 -8.69 11.59
N ARG A 107 -0.64 -7.52 12.25
CA ARG A 107 -1.62 -7.19 13.30
C ARG A 107 -3.03 -7.05 12.73
N ASP A 108 -3.16 -6.47 11.54
CA ASP A 108 -4.47 -6.23 10.94
C ASP A 108 -5.11 -7.51 10.38
N ALA A 109 -4.31 -8.49 9.90
CA ALA A 109 -4.83 -9.82 9.56
C ALA A 109 -5.48 -10.56 10.75
N LEU A 110 -4.98 -10.35 11.96
CA LEU A 110 -5.53 -10.98 13.17
C LEU A 110 -6.82 -10.31 13.68
N GLN A 111 -7.28 -9.23 13.04
CA GLN A 111 -8.50 -8.50 13.40
C GLN A 111 -9.66 -8.74 12.43
N GLU A 112 -9.45 -9.50 11.36
CA GLU A 112 -10.49 -9.85 10.38
C GLU A 112 -11.16 -11.23 10.66
N GLU A 113 -10.85 -11.86 11.80
CA GLU A 113 -11.64 -12.96 12.42
C GLU A 113 -12.69 -12.44 13.41
#